data_AF-A0A973J9E7-F1
#
_entry.id   AF-A0A973J9E7-F1
#
_cell.length_a   1.000
_cell.length_b   1.000
_cell.length_c   1.000
_cell.angle_alpha   90.00
_cell.angle_beta   90.00
_cell.angle_gamma   90.00
#
_symmetry.space_group_name_H-M   'P 1'
#
loop_
_entity.id
_entity.type
_entity.pdbx_description
1 polymer ?
#
loop_
_entity_poly.entity_id
_entity_poly.type
_entity_poly.pdbx_seq_one_letter_code
_entity_poly.pdbx_strand_id
1 'polypeptide(L)'
;MVESYETTTTRIASLSPAVCTLVQDLLPLYLEGEVSPSSRDLIVDHLGHCERCAGYLAGAQSVRGQLRRDLAQRAEAAVAAAPERRALSRGRRLLIGLMSLVLCTVGGFASIGLGAGISGDAPGAAAIGLVFGIGALVMLFLLASVAGPLRSARLGQICAGLGIGVLSGFILSNGPSGPAAFAVPMAFLAMLVVSGAVIASERRPARA
;
A
#
# COMPACT_ATOMS: atom_id res chain seq x y z
N MET A 1 -7.70 37.06 -72.83
CA MET A 1 -7.96 35.61 -72.66
C MET A 1 -7.05 35.14 -71.53
N VAL A 2 -7.59 35.00 -70.32
CA VAL A 2 -6.89 34.35 -69.20
C VAL A 2 -7.85 33.28 -68.72
N GLU A 3 -7.43 32.02 -68.92
CA GLU A 3 -8.21 30.82 -68.63
C GLU A 3 -8.38 30.63 -67.12
N SER A 4 -9.62 30.29 -66.77
CA SER A 4 -10.05 29.88 -65.45
C SER A 4 -9.34 28.59 -65.03
N TYR A 5 -8.50 28.68 -64.00
CA TYR A 5 -8.11 27.54 -63.16
C TYR A 5 -8.99 27.54 -61.90
N GLU A 6 -10.30 27.39 -62.06
CA GLU A 6 -11.17 26.96 -60.96
C GLU A 6 -10.92 25.47 -60.71
N THR A 7 -9.92 25.28 -59.86
CA THR A 7 -9.45 24.01 -59.35
C THR A 7 -10.61 23.28 -58.67
N THR A 8 -10.81 22.02 -59.07
CA THR A 8 -11.87 21.06 -58.70
C THR A 8 -11.89 20.68 -57.20
N THR A 9 -11.24 21.45 -56.32
CA THR A 9 -11.07 21.14 -54.89
C THR A 9 -12.27 21.51 -54.02
N THR A 10 -13.27 22.21 -54.54
CA THR A 10 -14.39 22.75 -53.75
C THR A 10 -15.57 21.81 -53.55
N ARG A 11 -15.62 20.63 -54.19
CA ARG A 11 -16.79 19.72 -54.06
C ARG A 11 -16.74 18.72 -52.90
N ILE A 12 -15.67 18.66 -52.11
CA ILE A 12 -15.60 17.79 -50.91
C ILE A 12 -15.89 18.56 -49.61
N ALA A 13 -15.92 19.89 -49.64
CA ALA A 13 -15.95 20.73 -48.43
C ALA A 13 -17.35 21.15 -47.93
N SER A 14 -18.44 20.63 -48.51
CA SER A 14 -19.80 21.12 -48.23
C SER A 14 -20.72 20.13 -47.49
N LEU A 15 -20.19 19.15 -46.75
CA LEU A 15 -20.93 18.51 -45.65
C LEU A 15 -20.49 19.17 -44.33
N SER A 16 -21.42 19.85 -43.68
CA SER A 16 -21.24 20.79 -42.57
C SER A 16 -20.18 20.35 -41.52
N PRO A 17 -19.05 21.06 -41.38
CA PRO A 17 -18.04 20.75 -40.36
C PRO A 17 -18.61 20.84 -38.93
N ALA A 18 -19.64 21.65 -38.70
CA ALA A 18 -20.31 21.79 -37.41
C ALA A 18 -21.08 20.53 -37.00
N VAL A 19 -21.63 19.77 -37.97
CA VAL A 19 -22.31 18.50 -37.69
C VAL A 19 -21.29 17.41 -37.37
N CYS A 20 -20.16 17.40 -38.08
CA CYS A 20 -19.08 16.45 -37.81
C CYS A 20 -18.48 16.63 -36.40
N THR A 21 -18.29 17.88 -35.94
CA THR A 21 -17.79 18.15 -34.58
C THR A 21 -18.80 17.70 -33.52
N LEU A 22 -20.10 17.99 -33.73
CA LEU A 22 -21.15 17.55 -32.82
C LEU A 22 -21.20 16.02 -32.72
N VAL A 23 -21.13 15.31 -33.85
CA VAL A 23 -21.13 13.84 -33.86
C VAL A 23 -19.88 13.28 -33.18
N GLN A 24 -18.70 13.89 -33.39
CA GLN A 24 -17.48 13.49 -32.70
C GLN A 24 -17.56 13.65 -31.18
N ASP A 25 -18.19 14.71 -30.69
CA ASP A 25 -18.41 14.93 -29.25
C ASP A 25 -19.40 13.93 -28.65
N LEU A 26 -20.39 13.48 -29.43
CA LEU A 26 -21.40 12.50 -29.01
C LEU A 26 -20.93 11.04 -29.16
N LEU A 27 -19.87 10.78 -29.92
CA LEU A 27 -19.36 9.43 -30.18
C LEU A 27 -18.90 8.66 -28.91
N PRO A 28 -18.21 9.29 -27.94
CA PRO A 28 -17.89 8.64 -26.67
C PRO A 28 -19.12 8.11 -25.94
N LEU A 29 -20.19 8.93 -25.85
CA LEU A 29 -21.47 8.55 -25.24
C LEU A 29 -22.18 7.47 -26.06
N TYR A 30 -22.10 7.55 -27.40
CA TYR A 30 -22.65 6.52 -28.29
C TYR A 30 -22.03 5.16 -28.03
N LEU A 31 -20.71 5.10 -27.89
CA LEU A 31 -19.98 3.86 -27.61
C LEU A 31 -20.25 3.31 -26.20
N GLU A 32 -20.66 4.17 -25.26
CA GLU A 32 -21.09 3.79 -23.90
C GLU A 32 -22.59 3.41 -23.86
N GLY A 33 -23.32 3.64 -24.95
CA GLY A 33 -24.74 3.35 -25.05
C GLY A 33 -25.64 4.37 -24.35
N GLU A 34 -25.07 5.49 -23.88
CA GLU A 34 -25.76 6.52 -23.09
C GLU A 34 -26.49 7.57 -23.93
N VAL A 35 -26.51 7.42 -25.26
CA VAL A 35 -27.27 8.28 -26.18
C VAL A 35 -28.73 7.85 -26.28
N SER A 36 -29.63 8.83 -26.39
CA SER A 36 -31.04 8.58 -26.67
C SER A 36 -31.23 7.87 -28.01
N PRO A 37 -32.34 7.12 -28.20
CA PRO A 37 -32.60 6.40 -29.46
C PRO A 37 -32.63 7.32 -30.67
N SER A 38 -33.27 8.49 -30.55
CA SER A 38 -33.37 9.47 -31.64
C SER A 38 -32.00 10.05 -32.03
N SER A 39 -31.13 10.33 -31.05
CA SER A 39 -29.76 10.77 -31.33
C SER A 39 -28.91 9.65 -31.92
N ARG A 40 -29.16 8.40 -31.53
CA ARG A 40 -28.47 7.23 -32.08
C ARG A 40 -28.71 7.08 -33.58
N ASP A 41 -29.96 7.19 -34.02
CA ASP A 41 -30.32 7.05 -35.44
C ASP A 41 -29.66 8.14 -36.29
N LEU A 42 -29.63 9.39 -35.81
CA LEU A 42 -28.93 10.50 -36.48
C LEU A 42 -27.43 10.28 -36.58
N ILE A 43 -26.80 9.74 -35.53
CA ILE A 43 -25.36 9.40 -35.54
C ILE A 43 -25.09 8.29 -36.55
N VAL A 44 -25.91 7.23 -36.57
CA VAL A 44 -25.76 6.09 -37.50
C VAL A 44 -25.91 6.55 -38.95
N ASP A 45 -26.92 7.38 -39.23
CA ASP A 45 -27.13 7.95 -40.57
C ASP A 45 -25.93 8.79 -41.02
N HIS A 46 -25.40 9.65 -40.13
CA HIS A 46 -24.21 10.45 -40.43
C HIS A 46 -22.96 9.57 -40.65
N LEU A 47 -22.76 8.53 -39.85
CA LEU A 47 -21.65 7.59 -40.00
C LEU A 47 -21.71 6.83 -41.33
N GLY A 48 -22.90 6.58 -41.88
CA GLY A 48 -23.10 5.97 -43.19
C GLY A 48 -22.67 6.86 -44.37
N HIS A 49 -22.70 8.19 -44.18
CA HIS A 49 -22.42 9.17 -45.24
C HIS A 49 -21.09 9.92 -45.06
N CYS A 50 -20.45 9.83 -43.89
CA CYS A 50 -19.23 10.56 -43.55
C CYS A 50 -18.07 9.62 -43.20
N GLU A 51 -17.15 9.41 -44.14
CA GLU A 51 -15.97 8.56 -43.96
C GLU A 51 -15.06 9.02 -42.82
N ARG A 52 -14.97 10.34 -42.57
CA ARG A 52 -14.14 10.89 -41.49
C ARG A 52 -14.63 10.46 -40.11
N CYS A 53 -15.94 10.56 -39.86
CA CYS A 53 -16.54 10.18 -38.59
C CYS A 53 -16.53 8.65 -38.41
N ALA A 54 -16.74 7.89 -39.49
CA ALA A 54 -16.60 6.43 -39.48
C ALA A 54 -15.17 5.98 -39.13
N GLY A 55 -14.15 6.61 -39.74
CA GLY A 55 -12.75 6.34 -39.43
C GLY A 55 -12.39 6.67 -37.98
N TYR A 56 -12.90 7.78 -37.44
CA TYR A 56 -12.70 8.14 -36.03
C TYR A 56 -13.34 7.11 -35.08
N LEU A 57 -14.56 6.64 -35.38
CA LEU A 57 -15.23 5.58 -34.61
C LEU A 57 -14.41 4.28 -34.59
N ALA A 58 -13.94 3.84 -35.76
CA ALA A 58 -13.11 2.65 -35.89
C ALA A 58 -11.80 2.77 -35.10
N GLY A 59 -11.15 3.94 -35.16
CA GLY A 59 -9.96 4.25 -34.35
C GLY A 59 -10.25 4.17 -32.85
N ALA A 60 -11.33 4.80 -32.38
CA ALA A 60 -11.75 4.78 -30.98
C ALA A 60 -12.07 3.35 -30.48
N GLN A 61 -12.74 2.54 -31.31
CA GLN A 61 -13.03 1.14 -31.00
C GLN A 61 -11.75 0.29 -30.93
N SER A 62 -10.80 0.51 -31.85
CA SER A 62 -9.49 -0.17 -31.85
C SER A 62 -8.71 0.13 -30.57
N VAL A 63 -8.59 1.41 -30.20
CA VAL A 63 -7.91 1.84 -28.97
C VAL A 63 -8.59 1.26 -27.74
N ARG A 64 -9.92 1.28 -27.66
CA ARG A 64 -10.67 0.64 -26.57
C ARG A 64 -10.42 -0.87 -26.49
N GLY A 65 -10.36 -1.55 -27.63
CA GLY A 65 -10.03 -2.97 -27.71
C GLY A 65 -8.60 -3.30 -27.28
N GLN A 66 -7.63 -2.44 -27.61
CA GLN A 66 -6.25 -2.56 -27.12
C GLN A 66 -6.19 -2.34 -25.61
N LEU A 67 -6.82 -1.27 -25.10
CA LEU A 67 -6.81 -0.95 -23.68
C LEU A 67 -7.45 -2.07 -22.84
N ARG A 68 -8.55 -2.68 -23.32
CA ARG A 68 -9.17 -3.84 -22.66
C ARG A 68 -8.23 -5.04 -22.59
N ARG A 69 -7.49 -5.32 -23.66
CA ARG A 69 -6.49 -6.40 -23.69
C ARG A 69 -5.34 -6.12 -22.72
N ASP A 70 -4.80 -4.91 -22.73
CA ASP A 70 -3.74 -4.50 -21.81
C ASP A 70 -4.19 -4.59 -20.34
N LEU A 71 -5.41 -4.17 -20.04
CA LEU A 71 -5.98 -4.28 -18.69
C LEU A 71 -6.17 -5.74 -18.28
N ALA A 72 -6.67 -6.60 -19.18
CA ALA A 72 -6.80 -8.03 -18.92
C ALA A 72 -5.44 -8.68 -18.65
N GLN A 73 -4.43 -8.40 -19.48
CA GLN A 73 -3.07 -8.90 -19.30
C GLN A 73 -2.45 -8.43 -17.97
N ARG A 74 -2.64 -7.15 -17.61
CA ARG A 74 -2.17 -6.63 -16.31
C ARG A 74 -2.90 -7.28 -15.14
N ALA A 75 -4.19 -7.55 -15.26
CA ALA A 75 -4.97 -8.24 -14.24
C ALA A 75 -4.46 -9.68 -14.04
N GLU A 76 -4.23 -10.41 -15.13
CA GLU A 76 -3.66 -11.76 -15.11
C GLU A 76 -2.26 -11.78 -14.48
N ALA A 77 -1.39 -10.86 -14.89
CA ALA A 77 -0.05 -10.71 -14.32
C ALA A 77 -0.10 -10.37 -12.82
N ALA A 78 -1.04 -9.53 -12.39
CA ALA A 78 -1.23 -9.19 -10.98
C ALA A 78 -1.71 -10.40 -10.15
N VAL A 79 -2.57 -11.25 -10.71
CA VAL A 79 -3.01 -12.50 -10.06
C VAL A 79 -1.86 -13.51 -10.00
N ALA A 80 -1.08 -13.66 -11.07
CA ALA A 80 0.08 -14.55 -11.12
C ALA A 80 1.19 -14.13 -10.14
N ALA A 81 1.39 -12.82 -9.93
CA ALA A 81 2.38 -12.28 -8.99
C ALA A 81 1.87 -12.24 -7.52
N ALA A 82 0.60 -12.51 -7.27
CA ALA A 82 0.02 -12.50 -5.93
C ALA A 82 0.69 -13.46 -4.93
N PRO A 83 0.99 -14.74 -5.23
CA PRO A 83 1.65 -15.65 -4.30
C PRO A 83 3.06 -15.21 -3.91
N GLU A 84 3.84 -14.70 -4.88
CA GLU A 84 5.21 -14.25 -4.64
C GLU A 84 5.26 -13.01 -3.75
N ARG A 85 4.37 -12.03 -4.02
CA ARG A 85 4.17 -10.86 -3.14
C ARG A 85 3.72 -11.25 -1.74
N ARG A 86 2.89 -12.31 -1.61
CA ARG A 86 2.47 -12.84 -0.30
C ARG A 86 3.63 -13.52 0.44
N ALA A 87 4.48 -14.27 -0.25
CA ALA A 87 5.67 -14.89 0.36
C ALA A 87 6.66 -13.82 0.84
N LEU A 88 6.98 -12.84 -0.01
CA LEU A 88 7.85 -11.71 0.34
C LEU A 88 7.30 -10.89 1.52
N SER A 89 6.00 -10.59 1.53
CA SER A 89 5.41 -9.83 2.64
C SER A 89 5.35 -10.63 3.94
N ARG A 90 5.18 -11.97 3.90
CA ARG A 90 5.33 -12.83 5.09
C ARG A 90 6.76 -12.84 5.59
N GLY A 91 7.74 -13.03 4.70
CA GLY A 91 9.16 -13.00 5.05
C GLY A 91 9.55 -11.66 5.67
N ARG A 92 9.12 -10.54 5.08
CA ARG A 92 9.36 -9.20 5.62
C ARG A 92 8.71 -9.00 7.00
N ARG A 93 7.48 -9.49 7.21
CA ARG A 93 6.80 -9.42 8.52
C ARG A 93 7.51 -10.25 9.57
N LEU A 94 7.94 -11.47 9.23
CA LEU A 94 8.73 -12.33 10.10
C LEU A 94 10.05 -11.69 10.48
N LEU A 95 10.76 -11.09 9.51
CA LEU A 95 12.03 -10.42 9.74
C LEU A 95 11.87 -9.19 10.65
N ILE A 96 10.84 -8.37 10.42
CA ILE A 96 10.51 -7.23 11.32
C ILE A 96 10.18 -7.74 12.73
N GLY A 97 9.41 -8.83 12.85
CA GLY A 97 9.09 -9.46 14.14
C GLY A 97 10.35 -9.96 14.87
N LEU A 98 11.24 -10.66 14.17
CA LEU A 98 12.52 -11.12 14.70
C LEU A 98 13.41 -9.97 15.16
N MET A 99 13.55 -8.91 14.35
CA MET A 99 14.33 -7.73 14.73
C MET A 99 13.74 -7.04 15.97
N SER A 100 12.41 -6.94 16.05
CA SER A 100 11.76 -6.37 17.24
C SER A 100 12.01 -7.20 18.50
N LEU A 101 11.99 -8.53 18.38
CA LEU A 101 12.27 -9.45 19.49
C LEU A 101 13.72 -9.28 19.98
N VAL A 102 14.69 -9.21 19.07
CA VAL A 102 16.11 -8.99 19.39
C VAL A 102 16.30 -7.62 20.06
N LEU A 103 15.64 -6.57 19.59
CA LEU A 103 15.72 -5.27 20.25
C LEU A 103 15.11 -5.29 21.66
N CYS A 104 14.02 -6.04 21.88
CA CYS A 104 13.44 -6.22 23.20
C CYS A 104 14.38 -6.95 24.16
N THR A 105 15.10 -7.99 23.71
CA THR A 105 16.07 -8.68 24.58
C THR A 105 17.23 -7.77 24.93
N VAL A 106 17.78 -7.02 23.97
CA VAL A 106 18.83 -6.02 24.22
C VAL A 106 18.36 -4.93 25.18
N GLY A 107 17.14 -4.41 25.00
CA GLY A 107 16.54 -3.45 25.92
C GLY A 107 16.33 -4.00 27.34
N GLY A 108 15.95 -5.27 27.47
CA GLY A 108 15.85 -5.95 28.76
C GLY A 108 17.20 -6.06 29.47
N PHE A 109 18.24 -6.49 28.76
CA PHE A 109 19.61 -6.54 29.29
C PHE A 109 20.12 -5.16 29.71
N ALA A 110 19.82 -4.12 28.93
CA ALA A 110 20.16 -2.74 29.24
C ALA A 110 19.50 -2.26 30.55
N SER A 111 18.22 -2.58 30.77
CA SER A 111 17.49 -2.25 32.00
C SER A 111 18.07 -2.95 33.23
N ILE A 112 18.49 -4.21 33.11
CA ILE A 112 19.15 -4.96 34.20
C ILE A 112 20.49 -4.30 34.57
N GLY A 113 21.28 -3.93 33.57
CA GLY A 113 22.55 -3.22 33.77
C GLY A 113 22.36 -1.85 34.41
N LEU A 114 21.31 -1.13 34.03
CA LEU A 114 20.94 0.15 34.64
C LEU A 114 20.58 -0.02 36.13
N GLY A 115 19.78 -1.03 36.45
CA GLY A 115 19.38 -1.35 37.84
C GLY A 115 20.58 -1.67 38.74
N ALA A 116 21.50 -2.52 38.27
CA ALA A 116 22.71 -2.88 39.01
C ALA A 116 23.70 -1.70 39.19
N GLY A 117 23.64 -0.72 38.29
CA GLY A 117 24.44 0.50 38.43
C GLY A 117 23.86 1.48 39.46
N ILE A 118 22.53 1.56 39.58
CA ILE A 118 21.85 2.45 40.54
C ILE A 118 21.95 1.90 41.98
N SER A 119 21.98 0.58 42.17
CA SER A 119 22.18 -0.04 43.48
C SER A 119 23.59 0.18 44.07
N GLY A 120 24.53 0.71 43.26
CA GLY A 120 25.90 0.99 43.68
C GLY A 120 26.85 -0.22 43.57
N ASP A 121 26.35 -1.39 43.16
CA ASP A 121 27.16 -2.61 43.04
C ASP A 121 28.17 -2.54 41.88
N ALA A 122 27.83 -1.82 40.81
CA ALA A 122 28.68 -1.65 39.65
C ALA A 122 28.41 -0.29 38.95
N PRO A 123 29.03 0.82 39.38
CA PRO A 123 28.73 2.17 38.84
C PRO A 123 28.98 2.31 37.32
N GLY A 124 29.87 1.49 36.74
CA GLY A 124 30.09 1.44 35.30
C GLY A 124 28.94 0.83 34.50
N ALA A 125 28.10 -0.01 35.12
CA ALA A 125 26.99 -0.69 34.45
C ALA A 125 25.83 0.26 34.09
N ALA A 126 25.64 1.35 34.85
CA ALA A 126 24.61 2.35 34.59
C ALA A 126 24.81 3.08 33.25
N ALA A 127 26.04 3.53 32.98
CA ALA A 127 26.34 4.22 31.72
C ALA A 127 26.15 3.31 30.51
N ILE A 128 26.54 2.04 30.62
CA ILE A 128 26.39 1.03 29.58
C ILE A 128 24.89 0.75 29.33
N GLY A 129 24.10 0.54 30.38
CA GLY A 129 22.66 0.32 30.26
C GLY A 129 21.92 1.47 29.58
N LEU A 130 22.27 2.72 29.89
CA LEU A 130 21.64 3.90 29.30
C LEU A 130 21.94 4.03 27.80
N VAL A 131 23.18 3.81 27.38
CA VAL A 131 23.58 3.84 25.96
C VAL A 131 22.86 2.76 25.16
N PHE A 132 22.82 1.52 25.67
CA PHE A 132 22.12 0.42 25.00
C PHE A 132 20.60 0.63 24.96
N GLY A 133 20.01 1.20 26.02
CA GLY A 133 18.58 1.51 26.07
C GLY A 133 18.17 2.57 25.04
N ILE A 134 18.92 3.68 24.95
CA ILE A 134 18.67 4.72 23.94
C ILE A 134 18.89 4.15 22.53
N GLY A 135 19.96 3.38 22.32
CA GLY A 135 20.24 2.73 21.05
C GLY A 135 19.10 1.81 20.59
N ALA A 136 18.55 1.00 21.50
CA ALA A 136 17.41 0.13 21.20
C ALA A 136 16.15 0.94 20.83
N LEU A 137 15.86 2.04 21.52
CA LEU A 137 14.71 2.90 21.22
C LEU A 137 14.84 3.60 19.86
N VAL A 138 16.03 4.14 19.56
CA VAL A 138 16.31 4.77 18.26
C VAL A 138 16.17 3.75 17.13
N MET A 139 16.70 2.54 17.32
CA MET A 139 16.63 1.48 16.31
C MET A 139 15.19 0.97 16.12
N LEU A 140 14.37 0.88 17.19
CA LEU A 140 12.94 0.59 17.12
C LEU A 140 12.17 1.69 16.36
N PHE A 141 12.52 2.95 16.62
CA PHE A 141 11.91 4.09 15.95
C PHE A 141 12.23 4.12 14.45
N LEU A 142 13.48 3.84 14.07
CA LEU A 142 13.89 3.71 12.67
C LEU A 142 13.21 2.52 11.99
N LEU A 143 13.08 1.39 12.68
CA LEU A 143 12.37 0.23 12.14
C LEU A 143 10.87 0.54 11.94
N ALA A 144 10.27 1.29 12.86
CA ALA A 144 8.88 1.72 12.78
C ALA A 144 8.64 2.72 11.65
N SER A 145 9.57 3.65 11.40
CA SER A 145 9.46 4.64 10.32
C SER A 145 9.58 3.99 8.93
N VAL A 146 10.44 2.97 8.78
CA VAL A 146 10.59 2.21 7.52
C VAL A 146 9.38 1.30 7.27
N ALA A 147 8.67 0.85 8.30
CA ALA A 147 7.55 -0.09 8.17
C ALA A 147 6.20 0.56 7.77
N GLY A 148 6.14 1.87 7.51
CA GLY A 148 4.97 2.59 6.99
C GLY A 148 4.31 3.55 7.98
N PRO A 149 3.23 4.25 7.57
CA PRO A 149 2.65 5.35 8.34
C PRO A 149 2.23 4.89 9.74
N LEU A 150 2.65 5.67 10.73
CA LEU A 150 2.43 5.47 12.16
C LEU A 150 0.93 5.52 12.48
N ARG A 151 0.22 4.42 12.24
CA ARG A 151 -1.14 4.22 12.75
C ARG A 151 -1.07 4.19 14.28
N SER A 152 -1.99 4.89 14.94
CA SER A 152 -2.15 4.96 16.41
C SER A 152 -2.03 3.60 17.12
N ALA A 153 -2.46 2.52 16.47
CA ALA A 153 -2.30 1.15 16.96
C ALA A 153 -0.83 0.71 17.18
N ARG A 154 0.12 1.15 16.34
CA ARG A 154 1.55 0.84 16.50
C ARG A 154 2.19 1.65 17.61
N LEU A 155 1.76 2.90 17.80
CA LEU A 155 2.22 3.72 18.92
C LEU A 155 1.81 3.07 20.25
N GLY A 156 0.59 2.54 20.32
CA GLY A 156 0.12 1.73 21.47
C GLY A 156 0.99 0.51 21.73
N GLN A 157 1.41 -0.22 20.69
CA GLN A 157 2.31 -1.38 20.85
C GLN A 157 3.71 -0.99 21.34
N ILE A 158 4.26 0.12 20.84
CA ILE A 158 5.57 0.62 21.28
C ILE A 158 5.49 1.05 22.75
N CYS A 159 4.46 1.82 23.13
CA CYS A 159 4.25 2.24 24.52
C CYS A 159 4.02 1.05 25.46
N ALA A 160 3.25 0.04 25.03
CA ALA A 160 3.02 -1.17 25.81
C ALA A 160 4.32 -1.98 25.98
N GLY A 161 5.13 -2.12 24.94
CA GLY A 161 6.43 -2.81 25.02
C GLY A 161 7.41 -2.11 25.96
N LEU A 162 7.45 -0.78 25.93
CA LEU A 162 8.24 0.05 26.84
C LEU A 162 7.76 -0.11 28.29
N GLY A 163 6.44 -0.08 28.53
CA GLY A 163 5.86 -0.27 29.85
C GLY A 163 6.15 -1.66 30.42
N ILE A 164 6.07 -2.72 29.61
CA ILE A 164 6.37 -4.09 30.03
C ILE A 164 7.85 -4.28 30.30
N GLY A 165 8.74 -3.68 29.50
CA GLY A 165 10.18 -3.70 29.74
C GLY A 165 10.55 -3.08 31.08
N VAL A 166 9.94 -1.92 31.40
CA VAL A 166 10.13 -1.24 32.70
C VAL A 166 9.57 -2.09 33.85
N LEU A 167 8.36 -2.63 33.70
CA LEU A 167 7.72 -3.47 34.72
C LEU A 167 8.50 -4.77 34.97
N SER A 168 9.02 -5.40 33.92
CA SER A 168 9.89 -6.58 34.01
C SER A 168 11.18 -6.28 34.76
N GLY A 169 11.85 -5.16 34.45
CA GLY A 169 13.06 -4.75 35.16
C GLY A 169 12.78 -4.50 36.64
N PHE A 170 11.65 -3.87 36.95
CA PHE A 170 11.23 -3.60 38.32
C PHE A 170 10.91 -4.87 39.13
N ILE A 171 10.26 -5.86 38.51
CA ILE A 171 9.98 -7.15 39.15
C ILE A 171 11.28 -7.93 39.39
N LEU A 172 12.25 -7.88 38.47
CA LEU A 172 13.54 -8.54 38.68
C LEU A 172 14.35 -7.89 39.82
N SER A 173 14.28 -6.57 39.99
CA SER A 173 15.04 -5.90 41.05
C SER A 173 14.43 -6.06 42.44
N ASN A 174 13.10 -6.28 42.53
CA ASN A 174 12.38 -6.37 43.81
C ASN A 174 11.81 -7.76 44.12
N GLY A 175 11.86 -8.69 43.18
CA GLY A 175 11.26 -10.02 43.30
C GLY A 175 12.21 -11.06 43.92
N PRO A 176 11.68 -12.12 44.54
CA PRO A 176 12.48 -13.21 45.07
C PRO A 176 13.35 -13.83 43.96
N SER A 177 14.63 -14.05 44.24
CA SER A 177 15.69 -14.54 43.35
C SER A 177 15.46 -15.99 42.89
N GLY A 178 14.38 -16.22 42.17
CA GLY A 178 13.98 -17.53 41.64
C GLY A 178 13.72 -17.47 40.13
N PRO A 179 13.82 -18.62 39.43
CA PRO A 179 13.59 -18.73 37.99
C PRO A 179 12.16 -18.32 37.56
N ALA A 180 11.23 -18.22 38.50
CA ALA A 180 9.87 -17.71 38.28
C ALA A 180 9.83 -16.23 37.87
N ALA A 181 10.83 -15.42 38.24
CA ALA A 181 10.90 -13.99 37.87
C ALA A 181 11.03 -13.76 36.36
N PHE A 182 11.59 -14.73 35.62
CA PHE A 182 11.76 -14.67 34.16
C PHE A 182 10.57 -15.25 33.39
N ALA A 183 9.73 -16.07 34.02
CA ALA A 183 8.61 -16.75 33.37
C ALA A 183 7.47 -15.77 32.99
N VAL A 184 7.19 -14.80 33.85
CA VAL A 184 6.12 -13.80 33.66
C VAL A 184 6.37 -12.89 32.45
N PRO A 185 7.53 -12.22 32.30
CA PRO A 185 7.77 -11.36 31.15
C PRO A 185 7.85 -12.16 29.83
N MET A 186 8.39 -13.38 29.83
CA MET A 186 8.44 -14.24 28.65
C MET A 186 7.04 -14.73 28.22
N ALA A 187 6.17 -15.10 29.18
CA ALA A 187 4.79 -15.48 28.89
C ALA A 187 3.98 -14.30 28.32
N PHE A 188 4.20 -13.08 28.82
CA PHE A 188 3.54 -11.87 28.31
C PHE A 188 4.05 -11.45 26.93
N LEU A 189 5.35 -11.59 26.67
CA LEU A 189 5.93 -11.40 25.33
C LEU A 189 5.36 -12.41 24.33
N ALA A 190 5.23 -13.68 24.72
CA ALA A 190 4.60 -14.70 23.90
C ALA A 190 3.14 -14.36 23.61
N MET A 191 2.38 -13.91 24.61
CA MET A 191 1.00 -13.42 24.44
C MET A 191 0.93 -12.24 23.46
N LEU A 192 1.81 -11.25 23.57
CA LEU A 192 1.81 -10.09 22.66
C LEU A 192 2.18 -10.46 21.22
N VAL A 193 3.10 -11.40 21.02
CA VAL A 193 3.46 -11.94 19.70
C VAL A 193 2.26 -12.68 19.10
N VAL A 194 1.55 -13.48 19.90
CA VAL A 194 0.34 -14.18 19.48
C VAL A 194 -0.80 -13.21 19.19
N SER A 195 -1.07 -12.21 20.04
CA SER A 195 -2.09 -11.20 19.80
C SER A 195 -1.78 -10.32 18.58
N GLY A 196 -0.51 -9.99 18.34
CA GLY A 196 -0.06 -9.32 17.12
C GLY A 196 -0.29 -10.14 15.86
N ALA A 197 -0.10 -11.47 15.94
CA ALA A 197 -0.41 -12.39 14.86
C ALA A 197 -1.92 -12.56 14.62
N VAL A 198 -2.73 -12.54 15.69
CA VAL A 198 -4.21 -12.66 15.63
C VAL A 198 -4.85 -11.42 15.02
N ILE A 199 -4.44 -10.21 15.44
CA ILE A 199 -4.94 -8.94 14.86
C ILE A 199 -4.53 -8.80 13.38
N ALA A 200 -3.39 -9.39 13.00
CA ALA A 200 -2.98 -9.47 11.59
C ALA A 200 -3.80 -10.49 10.78
N SER A 201 -4.48 -11.45 11.44
CA SER A 201 -5.32 -12.47 10.81
C SER A 201 -6.76 -11.99 10.57
N GLU A 202 -7.32 -11.18 11.48
CA GLU A 202 -8.69 -10.64 11.37
C GLU A 202 -8.83 -9.56 10.30
N ARG A 203 -7.73 -8.93 9.87
CA ARG A 203 -7.73 -7.98 8.74
C ARG A 203 -7.63 -8.64 7.37
N ARG A 204 -8.05 -9.90 7.23
CA ARG A 204 -8.44 -10.40 5.90
C ARG A 204 -9.84 -9.85 5.62
N PRO A 205 -9.99 -8.83 4.75
CA PRO A 205 -11.32 -8.45 4.29
C PRO A 205 -11.95 -9.70 3.66
N ALA A 206 -13.16 -10.03 4.13
CA ALA A 206 -14.01 -10.99 3.45
C ALA A 206 -14.06 -10.55 1.98
N ARG A 207 -13.47 -11.37 1.10
CA ARG A 207 -13.66 -11.20 -0.33
C ARG A 207 -15.14 -11.48 -0.58
N ALA A 208 -15.85 -10.43 -1.01
CA ALA A 208 -17.10 -10.55 -1.73
C ALA A 208 -16.92 -11.43 -2.97
#